data_AF-A0A1L5FC42-F1
#
_entry.id   AF-A0A1L5FC42-F1
#
_cell.length_a   1.000
_cell.length_b   1.000
_cell.length_c   1.000
_cell.angle_alpha   90.00
_cell.angle_beta   90.00
_cell.angle_gamma   90.00
#
_symmetry.space_group_name_H-M   'P 1'
#
loop_
_entity.id
_entity.type
_entity.pdbx_description
1 polymer ?
#
loop_
_entity_poly.entity_id
_entity_poly.type
_entity_poly.pdbx_seq_one_letter_code
_entity_poly.pdbx_strand_id
1 'polypeptide(L)'
;MSKTIVLKELHLRSFKGIKELDINFDKITNVYGDNATGKTTIFDAFTWLLFNKDSQDISKFDVQPLDENNKVVHMVDTEVEAVLEINGINTVLRKLLKEKWVKPKEKLNQSFRVPLLLIILMMYLRKRKSIRKNK
;
A
#
# COMPACT_ATOMS: atom_id res chain seq x y z
N MET A 1 -13.96 14.23 -35.55
CA MET A 1 -14.52 14.15 -34.19
C MET A 1 -13.37 14.32 -33.20
N SER A 2 -13.31 15.42 -32.47
CA SER A 2 -12.35 15.58 -31.38
C SER A 2 -12.76 14.66 -30.23
N LYS A 3 -11.82 13.90 -29.68
CA LYS A 3 -12.06 13.17 -28.44
C LYS A 3 -12.01 14.17 -27.29
N THR A 4 -13.11 14.33 -26.55
CA THR A 4 -13.21 15.23 -25.40
C THR A 4 -13.25 14.41 -24.12
N ILE A 5 -12.47 14.84 -23.12
CA ILE A 5 -12.45 14.27 -21.78
C ILE A 5 -12.54 15.44 -20.80
N VAL A 6 -13.57 15.43 -19.95
CA VAL A 6 -13.81 16.48 -18.95
C VAL A 6 -13.95 15.82 -17.59
N LEU A 7 -13.20 16.28 -16.60
CA LEU A 7 -13.39 15.90 -15.20
C LEU A 7 -14.60 16.65 -14.63
N LYS A 8 -15.60 15.92 -14.12
CA LYS A 8 -16.82 16.48 -13.52
C LYS A 8 -16.75 16.45 -12.01
N GLU A 9 -16.33 15.33 -11.45
CA GLU A 9 -16.35 15.13 -10.00
C GLU A 9 -15.10 14.37 -9.56
N LEU A 10 -14.61 14.66 -8.36
CA LEU A 10 -13.52 13.94 -7.70
C LEU A 10 -13.84 13.78 -6.21
N HIS A 11 -13.81 12.54 -5.75
CA HIS A 11 -14.11 12.14 -4.38
C HIS A 11 -12.91 11.44 -3.78
N LEU A 12 -12.45 11.92 -2.63
CA LEU A 12 -11.32 11.36 -1.88
C LEU A 12 -11.85 10.86 -0.53
N ARG A 13 -11.44 9.66 -0.13
CA ARG A 13 -11.63 9.14 1.22
C ARG A 13 -10.30 8.60 1.74
N SER A 14 -9.86 9.14 2.87
CA SER A 14 -8.61 8.76 3.54
C SER A 14 -7.38 8.73 2.61
N PHE A 15 -7.14 9.82 1.89
CA PHE A 15 -6.06 9.93 0.91
C PHE A 15 -5.08 11.03 1.33
N LYS A 16 -3.79 10.67 1.56
CA LYS A 16 -2.71 11.60 1.95
C LYS A 16 -3.12 12.64 3.02
N GLY A 17 -3.76 12.17 4.10
CA GLY A 17 -4.18 13.01 5.23
C GLY A 17 -5.54 13.69 5.08
N ILE A 18 -6.13 13.70 3.88
CA ILE A 18 -7.52 14.14 3.69
C ILE A 18 -8.45 13.01 4.09
N LYS A 19 -9.27 13.22 5.12
CA LYS A 19 -10.27 12.24 5.59
C LYS A 19 -11.38 12.05 4.55
N GLU A 20 -11.94 13.15 4.09
CA GLU A 20 -13.03 13.19 3.13
C GLU A 20 -13.00 14.52 2.39
N LEU A 21 -13.14 14.47 1.06
CA LEU A 21 -13.24 15.65 0.21
C LEU A 21 -14.02 15.30 -1.06
N ASP A 22 -15.01 16.12 -1.38
CA ASP A 22 -15.82 16.02 -2.58
C ASP A 22 -15.72 17.32 -3.37
N ILE A 23 -15.40 17.22 -4.66
CA ILE A 23 -15.22 18.37 -5.54
C ILE A 23 -16.06 18.18 -6.78
N ASN A 24 -16.93 19.14 -7.06
CA ASN A 24 -17.63 19.29 -8.32
C ASN A 24 -16.88 20.33 -9.17
N PHE A 25 -16.41 19.93 -10.33
CA PHE A 25 -15.64 20.77 -11.24
C PHE A 25 -16.56 21.46 -12.24
N ASP A 26 -16.44 22.78 -12.30
CA ASP A 26 -16.93 23.59 -13.40
C ASP A 26 -15.90 23.67 -14.53
N LYS A 27 -16.27 24.32 -15.63
CA LYS A 27 -15.39 24.59 -16.77
C LYS A 27 -14.04 25.19 -16.36
N ILE A 28 -14.04 26.05 -15.35
CA ILE A 28 -12.85 26.59 -14.69
C ILE A 28 -13.11 26.52 -13.19
N THR A 29 -12.26 25.77 -12.48
CA THR A 29 -12.33 25.64 -11.02
C THR A 29 -10.98 26.04 -10.45
N ASN A 30 -10.97 27.00 -9.52
CA ASN A 30 -9.75 27.47 -8.87
C ASN A 30 -9.70 26.94 -7.43
N VAL A 31 -8.59 26.29 -7.07
CA VAL A 31 -8.38 25.72 -5.73
C VAL A 31 -7.32 26.54 -5.00
N TYR A 32 -7.71 27.16 -3.87
CA TYR A 32 -6.86 28.02 -3.06
C TYR A 32 -6.60 27.42 -1.67
N GLY A 33 -5.55 27.90 -1.00
CA GLY A 33 -5.17 27.50 0.36
C GLY A 33 -3.70 27.82 0.64
N ASP A 34 -3.25 27.62 1.87
CA ASP A 34 -1.85 27.79 2.24
C ASP A 34 -0.98 26.62 1.75
N ASN A 35 0.34 26.75 1.88
CA ASN A 35 1.23 25.62 1.58
C ASN A 35 0.89 24.42 2.48
N ALA A 36 1.01 23.21 1.93
CA ALA A 36 0.70 21.94 2.60
C ALA A 36 -0.77 21.74 3.03
N THR A 37 -1.73 22.54 2.56
CA THR A 37 -3.16 22.37 2.90
C THR A 37 -3.93 21.40 2.00
N GLY A 38 -3.24 20.59 1.19
CA GLY A 38 -3.89 19.56 0.36
C GLY A 38 -4.17 19.93 -1.11
N LYS A 39 -3.73 21.09 -1.59
CA LYS A 39 -3.85 21.45 -3.03
C LYS A 39 -3.14 20.44 -3.94
N THR A 40 -1.89 20.10 -3.62
CA THR A 40 -1.13 19.06 -4.33
C THR A 40 -1.79 17.68 -4.19
N THR A 41 -2.42 17.41 -3.04
CA THR A 41 -3.12 16.15 -2.79
C THR A 41 -4.28 15.92 -3.74
N ILE A 42 -5.04 16.95 -4.10
CA ILE A 42 -6.12 16.85 -5.09
C ILE A 42 -5.58 16.41 -6.44
N PHE A 43 -4.47 17.01 -6.88
CA PHE A 43 -3.82 16.63 -8.14
C PHE A 43 -3.26 15.21 -8.07
N ASP A 44 -2.58 14.86 -6.97
CA ASP A 44 -2.03 13.52 -6.73
C ASP A 44 -3.13 12.45 -6.74
N ALA A 45 -4.31 12.73 -6.20
CA ALA A 45 -5.43 11.79 -6.19
C ALA A 45 -5.87 11.46 -7.63
N PHE A 46 -6.00 12.48 -8.48
CA PHE A 46 -6.35 12.30 -9.88
C PHE A 46 -5.29 11.52 -10.66
N THR A 47 -4.00 11.86 -10.52
CA THR A 47 -2.92 11.12 -11.19
C THR A 47 -2.76 9.71 -10.64
N TRP A 48 -3.00 9.50 -9.35
CA TRP A 48 -2.98 8.17 -8.76
C TRP A 48 -4.08 7.29 -9.32
N LEU A 49 -5.31 7.81 -9.42
CA LEU A 49 -6.46 7.10 -9.98
C LEU A 49 -6.16 6.56 -11.38
N LEU A 50 -5.62 7.41 -12.26
CA LEU A 50 -5.38 7.06 -13.66
C LEU A 50 -4.07 6.30 -13.91
N PHE A 51 -3.00 6.67 -13.22
CA PHE A 51 -1.63 6.28 -13.61
C PHE A 51 -0.84 5.56 -12.51
N ASN A 52 -1.37 5.46 -11.28
CA ASN A 52 -0.62 5.00 -10.11
C ASN A 52 0.65 5.85 -9.83
N LYS A 53 0.57 7.16 -10.07
CA LYS A 53 1.69 8.10 -9.85
C LYS A 53 1.21 9.36 -9.14
N ASP A 54 2.13 10.04 -8.47
CA ASP A 54 1.89 11.37 -7.89
C ASP A 54 2.21 12.51 -8.87
N SER A 55 2.13 13.76 -8.39
CA SER A 55 2.48 14.98 -9.11
C SER A 55 3.93 15.07 -9.56
N GLN A 56 4.82 14.25 -9.01
CA GLN A 56 6.25 14.21 -9.34
C GLN A 56 6.59 13.01 -10.25
N ASP A 57 5.58 12.34 -10.80
CA ASP A 57 5.71 11.12 -11.62
C ASP A 57 6.32 9.93 -10.87
N ILE A 58 6.26 9.94 -9.53
CA ILE A 58 6.77 8.87 -8.67
C ILE A 58 5.69 7.81 -8.49
N SER A 59 6.03 6.54 -8.71
CA SER A 59 5.10 5.40 -8.58
C SER A 59 5.12 4.73 -7.20
N LYS A 60 6.20 4.91 -6.44
CA LYS A 60 6.35 4.43 -5.06
C LYS A 60 6.17 5.61 -4.11
N PHE A 61 4.93 5.90 -3.75
CA PHE A 61 4.60 6.95 -2.79
C PHE A 61 3.51 6.48 -1.84
N ASP A 62 3.51 7.05 -0.64
CA ASP A 62 2.52 6.71 0.37
C ASP A 62 1.21 7.44 0.06
N VAL A 63 0.18 6.65 -0.24
CA VAL A 63 -1.20 7.13 -0.45
C VAL A 63 -2.03 7.04 0.82
N GLN A 64 -1.65 6.16 1.74
CA GLN A 64 -2.31 6.01 3.03
C GLN A 64 -2.01 7.22 3.93
N PRO A 65 -2.97 7.64 4.76
CA PRO A 65 -2.75 8.71 5.71
C PRO A 65 -1.69 8.30 6.74
N LEU A 66 -0.89 9.28 7.16
CA LEU A 66 0.10 9.12 8.23
C LEU A 66 -0.48 9.66 9.55
N ASP A 67 -0.11 9.04 10.67
CA ASP A 67 -0.43 9.48 12.03
C ASP A 67 0.51 10.61 12.48
N GLU A 68 0.28 11.13 13.70
CA GLU A 68 1.10 12.18 14.31
C GLU A 68 2.59 11.78 14.49
N ASN A 69 2.90 10.49 14.43
CA ASN A 69 4.25 9.93 14.52
C ASN A 69 4.82 9.55 13.14
N ASN A 70 4.19 10.02 12.05
CA ASN A 70 4.58 9.75 10.68
C ASN A 70 4.53 8.25 10.30
N LYS A 71 3.67 7.48 10.96
CA LYS A 71 3.39 6.06 10.65
C LYS A 71 2.09 5.92 9.89
N VAL A 72 2.03 4.94 9.00
CA VAL A 72 0.81 4.61 8.26
C VAL A 72 -0.32 4.27 9.24
N VAL A 73 -1.48 4.93 9.06
CA VAL A 73 -2.68 4.59 9.83
C VAL A 73 -3.25 3.27 9.29
N HIS A 74 -3.17 2.24 10.12
CA HIS A 74 -3.71 0.92 9.81
C HIS A 74 -5.25 0.89 9.91
N MET A 75 -5.87 -0.09 9.26
CA MET A 75 -7.33 -0.31 9.20
C MET A 75 -8.12 0.78 8.45
N VAL A 76 -7.45 1.59 7.63
CA VAL A 76 -8.11 2.62 6.83
C VAL A 76 -8.03 2.27 5.36
N ASP A 77 -9.19 2.13 4.74
CA ASP A 77 -9.30 1.99 3.29
C ASP A 77 -9.07 3.36 2.65
N THR A 78 -8.16 3.42 1.68
CA THR A 78 -7.91 4.62 0.87
C THR A 78 -8.66 4.51 -0.44
N GLU A 79 -9.48 5.50 -0.75
CA GLU A 79 -10.33 5.50 -1.93
C GLU A 79 -10.24 6.83 -2.68
N VAL A 80 -10.17 6.74 -4.00
CA VAL A 80 -10.33 7.87 -4.91
C VAL A 80 -11.30 7.47 -6.03
N GLU A 81 -12.30 8.31 -6.28
CA GLU A 81 -13.29 8.15 -7.33
C GLU A 81 -13.38 9.43 -8.17
N ALA A 82 -13.53 9.30 -9.48
CA ALA A 82 -13.73 10.43 -10.38
C ALA A 82 -14.81 10.13 -11.42
N VAL A 83 -15.60 11.16 -11.74
CA VAL A 83 -16.57 11.13 -12.84
C VAL A 83 -15.97 11.89 -14.02
N LEU A 84 -15.75 11.19 -15.12
CA LEU A 84 -15.25 11.74 -16.38
C LEU A 84 -16.35 11.75 -17.44
N GLU A 85 -16.59 12.88 -18.07
CA GLU A 85 -17.39 12.95 -19.30
C GLU A 85 -16.46 12.69 -20.50
N ILE A 86 -16.60 11.52 -21.14
CA ILE A 86 -15.80 11.10 -22.29
C ILE A 86 -16.72 11.07 -23.51
N ASN A 87 -16.51 12.01 -24.45
CA ASN A 87 -17.35 12.15 -25.65
C ASN A 87 -18.86 12.23 -25.35
N GLY A 88 -19.24 12.93 -24.28
CA GLY A 88 -20.63 13.07 -23.83
C GLY A 88 -21.17 11.90 -22.99
N ILE A 89 -20.33 10.89 -22.69
CA ILE A 89 -20.71 9.75 -21.84
C ILE A 89 -20.03 9.88 -20.49
N ASN A 90 -20.82 9.88 -19.41
CA ASN A 90 -20.29 9.87 -18.05
C ASN A 90 -19.72 8.49 -17.71
N THR A 91 -18.45 8.46 -17.34
CA THR A 91 -17.69 7.28 -16.95
C THR A 91 -17.17 7.47 -15.52
N VAL A 92 -17.49 6.54 -14.64
CA VAL A 92 -17.00 6.54 -13.26
C VAL A 92 -15.74 5.68 -13.17
N LEU A 93 -14.67 6.24 -12.62
CA LEU A 93 -13.44 5.52 -12.32
C LEU A 93 -13.21 5.53 -10.82
N ARG A 94 -13.00 4.36 -10.24
CA ARG A 94 -12.77 4.19 -8.81
C ARG A 94 -11.53 3.36 -8.56
N LYS A 95 -10.73 3.78 -7.58
CA LYS A 95 -9.59 3.02 -7.06
C LYS A 95 -9.68 2.91 -5.55
N LEU A 96 -9.64 1.68 -5.08
CA LEU A 96 -9.74 1.32 -3.67
C LEU A 96 -8.48 0.54 -3.26
N LEU A 97 -7.73 1.09 -2.31
CA LEU A 97 -6.61 0.43 -1.68
C LEU A 97 -7.04 -0.05 -0.28
N LYS A 98 -7.10 -1.37 -0.12
CA LYS A 98 -7.39 -2.03 1.15
C LYS A 98 -6.14 -2.65 1.72
N GLU A 99 -5.93 -2.55 3.02
CA GLU A 99 -4.89 -3.32 3.69
C GLU A 99 -5.19 -4.81 3.57
N LYS A 100 -4.27 -5.56 2.96
CA LYS A 100 -4.37 -7.02 2.90
C LYS A 100 -3.91 -7.59 4.24
N TRP A 101 -4.86 -7.92 5.10
CA TRP A 101 -4.60 -8.70 6.31
C TRP A 101 -4.13 -10.09 5.95
N VAL A 102 -2.82 -10.32 6.00
CA VAL A 102 -2.25 -11.65 5.92
C VAL A 102 -2.20 -12.18 7.35
N LYS A 103 -2.99 -13.20 7.67
CA LYS A 103 -2.82 -13.95 8.92
C LYS A 103 -1.33 -14.35 9.02
N PRO A 104 -0.64 -14.08 10.14
CA PRO A 104 0.70 -14.60 10.32
C PRO A 104 0.65 -16.09 10.06
N LYS A 105 1.42 -16.60 9.09
CA LYS A 105 1.70 -18.04 9.05
C LYS A 105 2.29 -18.33 10.41
N GLU A 106 1.62 -19.16 11.21
CA GLU A 106 2.24 -19.78 12.37
C GLU A 106 3.60 -20.28 11.89
N LYS A 107 4.68 -19.67 12.40
CA LYS A 107 5.98 -20.29 12.28
C LYS A 107 5.81 -21.57 13.07
N LEU A 108 5.53 -22.68 12.39
CA LEU A 108 5.84 -23.99 12.91
C LEU A 108 7.33 -23.92 13.22
N ASN A 109 7.66 -23.61 14.47
CA ASN A 109 8.91 -24.02 15.07
C ASN A 109 8.85 -25.55 15.03
N GLN A 110 9.14 -26.12 13.85
CA GLN A 110 9.55 -27.51 13.75
C GLN A 110 10.89 -27.55 14.47
N SER A 111 10.82 -27.71 15.80
CA SER A 111 11.92 -28.31 16.52
C SER A 111 12.13 -29.66 15.82
N PHE A 112 13.16 -29.76 14.99
CA PHE A 112 13.57 -31.05 14.46
C PHE A 112 13.88 -31.92 15.67
N ARG A 113 12.93 -32.80 16.04
CA ARG A 113 13.16 -33.84 17.03
C ARG A 113 14.12 -34.82 16.39
N VAL A 114 15.41 -34.56 16.54
CA VAL A 114 16.44 -35.52 16.17
C VAL A 114 16.21 -36.75 17.05
N PRO A 115 16.00 -37.95 16.49
CA PRO A 115 15.72 -39.15 17.28
C PRO A 115 16.85 -39.36 18.29
N LEU A 116 16.49 -39.70 19.54
CA LEU A 116 17.45 -39.92 20.63
C LEU A 116 18.53 -40.94 20.24
N LEU A 117 18.16 -41.92 19.42
CA LEU A 117 19.05 -42.91 18.81
C LEU A 117 20.17 -42.30 17.96
N LEU A 118 19.88 -41.24 17.20
CA LEU A 118 20.88 -40.55 16.39
C LEU A 118 21.85 -39.75 17.27
N ILE A 119 21.35 -39.12 18.33
CA ILE A 119 22.19 -38.42 19.33
C ILE A 119 23.12 -39.41 20.02
N ILE A 120 22.59 -40.56 20.48
CA ILE A 120 23.38 -41.62 21.11
C ILE A 120 24.41 -42.18 20.14
N LEU A 121 24.05 -42.43 18.88
CA LEU A 121 24.98 -42.91 17.86
C LEU A 121 26.10 -41.89 17.58
N MET A 122 25.77 -40.59 17.47
CA MET A 122 26.77 -39.54 17.29
C MET A 122 27.71 -39.41 18.50
N MET A 123 27.19 -39.53 19.73
CA MET A 123 28.01 -39.56 20.95
C MET A 123 28.93 -40.78 20.99
N TYR A 124 28.42 -41.95 20.61
CA TYR A 124 29.22 -43.18 20.53
C TYR A 124 30.34 -43.08 19.50
N LEU A 125 30.04 -42.58 18.29
CA LEU A 125 31.03 -42.38 17.23
C LEU A 125 32.09 -41.34 17.61
N ARG A 126 31.71 -40.28 18.33
CA ARG A 126 32.64 -39.27 18.85
C ARG A 126 33.59 -39.85 19.88
N LYS A 127 33.09 -40.69 20.81
CA LYS A 127 33.93 -41.39 21.80
C LYS A 127 34.90 -42.37 21.13
N ARG A 128 34.46 -43.09 20.09
CA ARG A 128 35.30 -44.03 19.34
C ARG A 128 36.46 -43.34 18.58
N LYS A 129 36.23 -42.14 18.02
CA LYS A 129 37.30 -41.33 17.40
C LYS A 129 38.33 -40.84 18.42
N SER A 130 37.92 -40.53 19.65
CA SER A 130 38.85 -40.12 20.72
C SER A 130 39.75 -41.27 21.18
N ILE A 131 39.22 -42.49 21.28
CA ILE A 131 39.98 -43.67 21.73
C ILE A 131 41.05 -44.07 20.69
N ARG A 132 40.80 -43.87 19.39
CA ARG A 132 41.78 -44.16 18.33
C ARG A 132 42.94 -43.15 18.25
N LYS A 133 42.84 -41.97 18.88
CA LYS A 133 43.93 -40.97 18.88
C LYS A 133 44.93 -41.14 20.03
N ASN A 134 44.61 -41.97 21.03
CA ASN A 134 45.48 -42.25 22.19
C ASN A 134 46.09 -43.66 22.13
N LYS A 135 46.33 -44.19 20.93
CA LYS A 135 47.02 -45.46 20.69
C LYS A 135 48.13 -45.25 19.69
#